data_AF-A0A397VXR1-F1
#
_entry.id   AF-A0A397VXR1-F1
#
_cell.length_a   1.000
_cell.length_b   1.000
_cell.length_c   1.000
_cell.angle_alpha   90.00
_cell.angle_beta   90.00
_cell.angle_gamma   90.00
#
_symmetry.space_group_name_H-M   'P 1'
#
loop_
_entity.id
_entity.type
_entity.pdbx_description
1 polymer ?
#
loop_
_entity_poly.entity_id
_entity_poly.type
_entity_poly.pdbx_seq_one_letter_code
_entity_poly.pdbx_strand_id
1 'polypeptide(L)' 'MGLFQKGLFEKKINELVQEKCLRRLYKNTTLNSLDLKESQLGSEGGKTQAKALCKNTALTYLNLENNKLGPEGKNF' A
#
# COMPACT_ATOMS: atom_id res chain seq x y z
N MET A 1 20.40 -0.86 -28.12
CA MET A 1 20.84 -0.59 -26.74
C MET A 1 19.74 0.23 -26.06
N GLY A 2 18.93 -0.37 -25.18
CA GLY A 2 17.86 0.39 -24.51
C GLY A 2 16.73 -0.46 -23.93
N LEU A 3 17.03 -1.34 -22.96
CA LEU A 3 16.00 -2.08 -22.22
C LEU A 3 16.05 -1.88 -20.70
N PHE A 4 16.87 -0.95 -20.19
CA PHE A 4 17.07 -0.79 -18.74
C PHE A 4 16.22 0.30 -18.06
N GLN A 5 15.44 1.09 -18.79
CA GLN A 5 14.70 2.21 -18.18
C GLN A 5 13.22 1.95 -17.90
N LYS A 6 12.56 1.02 -18.61
CA LYS A 6 11.11 0.82 -18.47
C LYS A 6 10.71 0.31 -17.07
N GLY A 7 11.43 -0.69 -16.55
CA GLY A 7 11.16 -1.25 -15.22
C GLY A 7 11.48 -0.30 -14.06
N LEU A 8 12.49 0.56 -14.19
CA LEU A 8 12.85 1.54 -13.16
C LEU A 8 11.81 2.67 -13.07
N PHE A 9 11.27 3.10 -14.23
CA PHE A 9 10.25 4.14 -14.31
C PHE A 9 8.91 3.68 -13.75
N GLU A 10 8.45 2.48 -14.11
CA GLU A 10 7.24 1.86 -13.57
C GLU A 10 7.35 1.65 -12.05
N LYS A 11 8.51 1.18 -11.57
CA LYS A 11 8.78 1.04 -10.14
C LYS A 11 8.71 2.39 -9.41
N LYS A 12 9.33 3.44 -9.97
CA LYS A 12 9.33 4.79 -9.37
C LYS A 12 7.93 5.40 -9.31
N ILE A 13 7.12 5.19 -10.35
CA ILE A 13 5.73 5.65 -10.38
C ILE A 13 4.92 4.93 -9.30
N ASN A 14 5.07 3.61 -9.15
CA ASN A 14 4.38 2.85 -8.12
C ASN A 14 4.76 3.31 -6.70
N GLU A 15 6.05 3.56 -6.43
CA GLU A 15 6.51 4.12 -5.14
C GLU A 15 5.89 5.49 -4.86
N LEU A 16 5.88 6.40 -5.84
CA LEU A 16 5.27 7.74 -5.70
C LEU A 16 3.75 7.71 -5.52
N VAL A 17 3.07 6.81 -6.24
CA VAL A 17 1.62 6.60 -6.11
C VAL A 17 1.30 6.01 -4.74
N GLN A 18 2.09 5.05 -4.26
CA GLN A 18 1.95 4.47 -2.92
C GLN A 18 2.08 5.56 -1.84
N GLU A 19 3.13 6.39 -1.87
CA GLU A 19 3.32 7.47 -0.88
C GLU A 19 2.14 8.46 -0.85
N LYS A 20 1.58 8.79 -2.02
CA LYS A 20 0.47 9.75 -2.12
C LYS A 20 -0.84 9.17 -1.58
N CYS A 21 -1.12 7.89 -1.83
CA CYS A 21 -2.28 7.19 -1.26
C CYS A 21 -2.16 7.05 0.26
N LEU A 22 -0.96 6.79 0.78
CA LEU A 22 -0.69 6.67 2.21
C LEU A 22 -0.97 7.96 2.98
N ARG A 23 -0.54 9.12 2.45
CA ARG A 23 -0.86 10.42 3.06
C ARG A 23 -2.35 10.73 3.11
N ARG A 24 -3.10 10.27 2.10
CA ARG A 24 -4.57 10.40 2.10
C ARG A 24 -5.18 9.53 3.17
N LEU A 25 -4.81 8.25 3.25
CA LEU A 25 -5.32 7.33 4.27
C LEU A 25 -5.03 7.80 5.69
N TYR A 26 -3.83 8.34 5.95
CA TYR A 26 -3.48 8.90 7.25
C TYR A 26 -4.42 10.03 7.70
N LYS A 27 -4.80 10.95 6.81
CA LYS A 27 -5.62 12.12 7.16
C LYS A 27 -7.12 11.88 6.98
N ASN A 28 -7.51 10.74 6.45
CA ASN A 28 -8.88 10.49 6.09
C ASN A 28 -9.65 9.93 7.29
N THR A 29 -10.45 10.78 7.92
CA THR A 29 -11.32 10.44 9.05
C THR A 29 -12.73 10.03 8.61
N THR A 30 -13.00 9.92 7.31
CA THR A 30 -14.31 9.55 6.77
C THR A 30 -14.31 8.21 6.04
N LEU A 31 -13.13 7.73 5.62
CA LEU A 31 -12.98 6.44 4.96
C LEU A 31 -13.09 5.32 6.01
N ASN A 32 -14.21 4.61 5.95
CA ASN A 32 -14.53 3.50 6.84
C ASN A 32 -14.13 2.13 6.25
N SER A 33 -13.99 2.02 4.93
CA SER A 33 -13.70 0.77 4.24
C SER A 33 -12.65 0.96 3.14
N LEU A 34 -11.68 0.05 3.09
CA LEU A 34 -10.62 0.03 2.10
C LEU A 34 -10.40 -1.41 1.60
N ASP A 35 -10.63 -1.64 0.31
CA ASP A 35 -10.31 -2.90 -0.35
C ASP A 35 -9.10 -2.72 -1.27
N LEU A 36 -8.06 -3.51 -1.01
CA LEU A 36 -6.82 -3.53 -1.78
C LEU A 36 -6.46 -4.93 -2.20
N LYS A 37 -7.42 -5.86 -2.25
CA LYS A 37 -7.19 -7.22 -2.71
C LYS A 37 -6.43 -7.23 -4.03
N GLU A 38 -5.40 -8.07 -4.13
CA GLU A 38 -4.59 -8.27 -5.34
C GLU A 38 -3.85 -7.02 -5.87
N SER A 39 -3.67 -5.99 -5.05
CA SER A 39 -2.95 -4.75 -5.42
C SER A 39 -1.41 -4.89 -5.46
N GLN A 40 -0.88 -6.11 -5.35
CA GLN A 40 0.56 -6.42 -5.44
C GLN A 40 1.44 -5.54 -4.54
N LEU A 41 0.98 -5.22 -3.33
CA LEU A 41 1.69 -4.33 -2.41
C LEU A 41 3.11 -4.81 -2.08
N GLY A 42 3.32 -6.13 -2.01
CA GLY A 42 4.58 -6.71 -1.57
C GLY A 42 4.86 -6.46 -0.08
N SER A 43 5.99 -6.94 0.43
CA SER A 43 6.35 -6.78 1.85
C SER A 43 6.55 -5.31 2.25
N GLU A 44 7.24 -4.53 1.41
CA GLU A 44 7.54 -3.13 1.69
C GLU A 44 6.31 -2.22 1.55
N GLY A 45 5.46 -2.45 0.54
CA GLY A 45 4.18 -1.75 0.42
C GLY A 45 3.27 -2.05 1.62
N GLY A 46 3.22 -3.32 2.06
CA GLY A 46 2.50 -3.75 3.26
C GLY A 46 2.94 -3.04 4.54
N LYS A 47 4.25 -3.03 4.83
CA LYS A 47 4.81 -2.33 6.01
C LYS A 47 4.47 -0.85 6.00
N THR A 48 4.58 -0.22 4.84
CA THR A 48 4.30 1.22 4.70
C THR A 48 2.81 1.51 4.89
N GLN A 49 1.95 0.64 4.38
CA GLN A 49 0.50 0.73 4.54
C GLN A 49 0.04 0.55 5.99
N ALA A 50 0.58 -0.44 6.70
CA ALA A 50 0.29 -0.62 8.12
C ALA A 50 0.62 0.62 8.95
N LYS A 51 1.78 1.27 8.69
CA LYS A 51 2.17 2.51 9.38
C LYS A 51 1.18 3.66 9.15
N ALA A 52 0.63 3.79 7.94
CA ALA A 52 -0.38 4.81 7.65
C ALA A 52 -1.73 4.49 8.29
N LEU A 53 -2.10 3.21 8.33
CA LEU A 53 -3.35 2.72 8.90
C LEU A 53 -3.37 2.77 10.43
N CYS A 54 -2.24 2.57 11.12
CA CYS A 54 -2.15 2.72 12.58
C CYS A 54 -2.59 4.10 13.10
N LYS A 55 -2.66 5.11 12.24
CA LYS A 55 -3.11 6.47 12.60
C LYS A 55 -4.48 6.84 12.05
N ASN A 56 -5.06 6.01 11.18
CA ASN A 56 -6.43 6.19 10.74
C ASN A 56 -7.35 5.61 11.82
N THR A 57 -8.16 6.47 12.44
CA THR A 57 -9.10 6.08 13.50
C THR A 57 -10.52 5.82 13.00
N ALA A 58 -10.79 6.07 11.72
CA ALA A 58 -12.12 5.94 11.12
C ALA A 58 -12.30 4.65 10.31
N LEU A 59 -11.20 4.02 9.87
CA LEU A 59 -11.26 2.79 9.10
C LEU A 59 -11.73 1.63 9.98
N THR A 60 -12.86 1.03 9.62
CA THR A 60 -13.45 -0.12 10.31
C THR A 60 -13.30 -1.42 9.51
N TYR A 61 -13.01 -1.33 8.21
CA TYR A 61 -12.80 -2.47 7.33
C TYR A 61 -11.58 -2.28 6.43
N LEU A 62 -10.76 -3.33 6.35
CA LEU A 62 -9.57 -3.40 5.51
C LEU A 62 -9.44 -4.79 4.88
N ASN A 63 -9.36 -4.84 3.55
CA ASN A 63 -9.06 -6.09 2.82
C ASN A 63 -7.69 -6.00 2.16
N LEU A 64 -6.78 -6.90 2.58
CA LEU A 64 -5.41 -7.00 2.07
C LEU A 64 -5.10 -8.36 1.43
N GLU A 65 -6.13 -9.17 1.11
CA GLU A 65 -5.93 -10.49 0.53
C GLU A 65 -5.05 -10.46 -0.74
N ASN A 66 -4.27 -11.52 -0.94
CA ASN A 66 -3.48 -11.74 -2.16
C ASN A 66 -2.46 -10.63 -2.51
N ASN A 67 -1.99 -9.85 -1.53
CA ASN A 67 -1.04 -8.75 -1.76
C ASN A 67 0.45 -9.11 -1.67
N LYS A 68 0.81 -10.38 -1.48
CA LYS A 68 2.22 -10.83 -1.33
C LYS A 68 2.98 -10.07 -0.23
N LEU A 69 2.34 -9.78 0.90
CA LEU A 69 2.88 -8.99 2.02
C LEU A 69 4.09 -9.62 2.74
N GLY A 70 4.54 -10.80 2.30
CA GLY A 70 5.60 -11.54 2.97
C GLY A 70 5.17 -12.15 4.31
N PRO A 71 6.08 -12.84 5.02
CA PRO A 71 5.77 -13.48 6.30
C PRO A 71 5.38 -12.49 7.40
N GLU A 72 5.92 -11.28 7.35
CA GLU A 72 5.61 -10.19 8.29
C GLU A 72 4.18 -9.68 8.11
N GLY A 73 3.63 -9.83 6.90
CA GLY A 73 2.26 -9.47 6.54
C GLY A 73 1.18 -10.34 7.18
N LYS A 74 1.54 -11.45 7.83
CA LYS A 74 0.61 -12.37 8.50
C LYS A 74 0.15 -11.87 9.88
N ASN A 75 0.81 -10.85 10.43
CA ASN A 75 0.51 -10.29 11.76
C ASN A 75 -0.30 -8.98 11.70
N PHE A 76 -0.89 -8.66 10.55
CA PHE A 76 -1.75 -7.47 10.36
C PHE A 76 -3.22 -7.79 10.57
#